data_AF-A0A0T5ZLG7-F1
#
_entry.id   AF-A0A0T5ZLG7-F1
#
_cell.length_a   1.000
_cell.length_b   1.000
_cell.length_c   1.000
_cell.angle_alpha   90.00
_cell.angle_beta   90.00
_cell.angle_gamma   90.00
#
_symmetry.space_group_name_H-M   'P 1'
#
loop_
_entity.id
_entity.type
_entity.pdbx_description
1 polymer ?
#
loop_
_entity_poly.entity_id
_entity_poly.type
_entity_poly.pdbx_seq_one_letter_code
_entity_poly.pdbx_strand_id
1 'polypeptide(L)'
;MSRLRRPDLAAEVARRNQEQFARLGGEILVTRRRRRWTQQELGRRAGVSPMMISRMERGLGGHASLDTWQRVATALGRPLGVTMARDPAEEPADAGHLKIQELILRLGRATGRGRSFELPTRPADPSRSSDAALRDDPQRTLILIECWNTIGNIGEGARSSSRKVAEAEGLAAVAGGDEGPYRVAACWVVRATRRNRELMARYPEVFAARFPGSSLGWVRALAEGTAPPQQPGLVWCDVAATRLFPWRRPSSATPPAGRSPAARRRARS
;
A
#
# COMPACT_ATOMS: atom_id res chain seq x y z
N MET A 1 11.70 18.70 15.86
CA MET A 1 12.97 17.95 15.93
C MET A 1 13.86 18.59 16.99
N SER A 2 14.06 17.93 18.13
CA SER A 2 14.97 18.42 19.17
C SER A 2 16.41 18.34 18.64
N ARG A 3 17.15 19.46 18.63
CA ARG A 3 18.58 19.46 18.33
C ARG A 3 19.29 18.70 19.45
N LEU A 4 19.79 17.51 19.15
CA LEU A 4 20.67 16.78 20.08
C LEU A 4 21.85 17.68 20.46
N ARG A 5 22.17 17.76 21.75
CA ARG A 5 23.36 18.50 22.20
C ARG A 5 24.60 17.75 21.70
N ARG A 6 25.68 18.48 21.40
CA ARG A 6 26.95 17.92 20.90
C ARG A 6 27.48 16.66 21.66
N PRO A 7 27.44 16.58 23.01
CA PRO A 7 27.85 15.36 23.73
C PRO A 7 26.94 14.15 23.48
N ASP A 8 25.63 14.35 23.29
CA ASP A 8 24.67 13.27 23.04
C ASP A 8 24.86 12.67 21.64
N LEU A 9 25.23 13.51 20.67
CA LEU A 9 25.54 13.08 19.31
C LEU A 9 26.79 12.19 19.27
N ALA A 10 27.84 12.55 20.02
CA ALA A 10 29.08 11.77 20.06
C ALA A 10 28.87 10.37 20.65
N ALA A 11 28.09 10.25 21.73
CA ALA A 11 27.75 8.96 22.34
C ALA A 11 26.92 8.08 21.40
N GLU A 12 25.91 8.65 20.74
CA GLU A 12 25.07 7.92 19.78
C GLU A 12 25.85 7.47 18.54
N VAL A 13 26.76 8.31 18.03
CA VAL A 13 27.66 7.95 16.92
C VAL A 13 28.57 6.79 17.33
N ALA A 14 29.18 6.84 18.52
CA ALA A 14 30.05 5.77 18.99
C ALA A 14 29.31 4.43 19.10
N ARG A 15 28.08 4.45 19.66
CA ARG A 15 27.22 3.26 19.78
C ARG A 15 26.86 2.68 18.41
N ARG A 16 26.36 3.51 17.48
CA ARG A 16 25.99 3.07 16.12
C ARG A 16 27.19 2.49 15.36
N ASN A 17 28.34 3.15 15.46
CA ASN A 17 29.58 2.67 14.85
C ASN A 17 29.96 1.28 15.39
N GLN A 18 29.92 1.10 16.71
CA GLN A 18 30.22 -0.19 17.35
C GLN A 18 29.28 -1.30 16.87
N GLU A 19 27.97 -1.04 16.81
CA GLU A 19 26.97 -1.99 16.31
C GLU A 19 27.21 -2.35 14.83
N GLN A 20 27.49 -1.37 13.98
CA GLN A 20 27.76 -1.58 12.56
C GLN A 20 29.03 -2.42 12.34
N PHE A 21 30.13 -2.09 13.01
CA PHE A 21 31.39 -2.82 12.87
C PHE A 21 31.29 -4.24 13.46
N ALA A 22 30.57 -4.43 14.55
CA ALA A 22 30.32 -5.77 15.10
C ALA A 22 29.55 -6.66 14.13
N ARG A 23 28.48 -6.12 13.50
CA ARG A 23 27.69 -6.85 12.50
C ARG A 23 28.53 -7.21 11.27
N LEU A 24 29.23 -6.24 10.68
CA LEU A 24 30.07 -6.46 9.51
C LEU A 24 31.21 -7.46 9.82
N GLY A 25 31.81 -7.35 11.00
CA GLY A 25 32.82 -8.29 11.50
C GLY A 25 32.32 -9.72 11.61
N GLY A 26 31.12 -9.90 12.16
CA GLY A 26 30.44 -11.20 12.24
C GLY A 26 30.19 -11.81 10.86
N GLU A 27 29.75 -11.01 9.88
CA GLU A 27 29.54 -11.48 8.51
C GLU A 27 30.84 -11.94 7.82
N ILE A 28 31.95 -11.22 8.05
CA ILE A 28 33.29 -11.62 7.59
C ILE A 28 33.67 -12.97 8.18
N LEU A 29 33.55 -13.11 9.51
CA LEU A 29 33.90 -14.34 10.23
C LEU A 29 33.13 -15.55 9.71
N VAL A 30 31.80 -15.42 9.60
CA VAL A 30 30.91 -16.49 9.12
C VAL A 30 31.25 -16.86 7.68
N THR A 31 31.41 -15.87 6.79
CA THR A 31 31.69 -16.13 5.38
C THR A 31 33.07 -16.78 5.19
N ARG A 32 34.08 -16.32 5.93
CA ARG A 32 35.44 -16.89 5.90
C ARG A 32 35.44 -18.33 6.39
N ARG A 33 34.78 -18.62 7.52
CA ARG A 33 34.70 -19.98 8.07
C ARG A 33 33.96 -20.95 7.14
N ARG A 34 32.87 -20.52 6.51
CA ARG A 34 32.16 -21.31 5.50
C ARG A 34 33.05 -21.71 4.31
N ARG A 35 34.03 -20.88 3.98
CA ARG A 35 35.03 -21.14 2.93
C ARG A 35 36.28 -21.87 3.43
N ARG A 36 36.32 -22.22 4.72
CA ARG A 36 37.47 -22.87 5.38
C ARG A 36 38.78 -22.08 5.24
N TRP A 37 38.72 -20.76 5.16
CA TRP A 37 39.90 -19.91 5.06
C TRP A 37 40.41 -19.52 6.46
N THR A 38 41.73 -19.44 6.64
CA THR A 38 42.33 -18.82 7.82
C THR A 38 42.26 -17.28 7.71
N GLN A 39 42.46 -16.56 8.82
CA GLN A 39 42.56 -15.10 8.78
C GLN A 39 43.74 -14.64 7.92
N GLN A 40 44.85 -15.37 7.93
CA GLN A 40 46.01 -15.11 7.08
C GLN A 40 45.67 -15.23 5.59
N GLU A 41 44.89 -16.24 5.25
CA GLU A 41 44.54 -16.55 3.87
C GLU A 41 43.48 -15.59 3.31
N LEU A 42 42.59 -15.05 4.16
CA LEU A 42 41.75 -13.92 3.80
C LEU A 42 42.57 -12.62 3.67
N GLY A 43 43.47 -12.35 4.62
CA GLY A 43 44.34 -11.17 4.60
C GLY A 43 45.16 -11.08 3.32
N ARG A 44 45.79 -12.21 2.92
CA ARG A 44 46.54 -12.31 1.65
C ARG A 44 45.68 -12.00 0.43
N ARG A 45 44.46 -12.55 0.35
CA ARG A 45 43.53 -12.29 -0.78
C ARG A 45 43.04 -10.84 -0.84
N ALA A 46 42.87 -10.20 0.31
CA ALA A 46 42.38 -8.83 0.40
C ALA A 46 43.51 -7.78 0.39
N GLY A 47 44.78 -8.20 0.45
CA GLY A 47 45.92 -7.30 0.57
C GLY A 47 45.99 -6.56 1.92
N VAL A 48 45.58 -7.22 3.00
CA VAL A 48 45.58 -6.66 4.37
C VAL A 48 46.22 -7.62 5.38
N SER A 49 46.67 -7.10 6.52
CA SER A 49 47.32 -7.95 7.53
C SER A 49 46.34 -8.93 8.20
N PRO A 50 46.79 -10.12 8.64
CA PRO A 50 45.96 -11.06 9.39
C PRO A 50 45.42 -10.45 10.70
N MET A 51 46.21 -9.56 11.33
CA MET A 51 45.81 -8.79 12.50
C MET A 51 44.62 -7.86 12.19
N MET A 52 44.60 -7.20 11.02
CA MET A 52 43.47 -6.39 10.60
C MET A 52 42.19 -7.23 10.46
N ILE A 53 42.29 -8.41 9.85
CA ILE A 53 41.16 -9.35 9.76
C ILE A 53 40.66 -9.73 11.17
N SER A 54 41.55 -10.09 12.09
CA SER A 54 41.19 -10.42 13.48
C SER A 54 40.50 -9.26 14.21
N ARG A 55 40.94 -8.01 13.99
CA ARG A 55 40.29 -6.83 14.56
C ARG A 55 38.90 -6.60 13.98
N MET A 56 38.76 -6.68 12.66
CA MET A 56 37.48 -6.52 11.96
C MET A 56 36.48 -7.57 12.43
N GLU A 57 36.87 -8.85 12.51
CA GLU A 57 36.00 -9.95 12.95
C GLU A 57 35.49 -9.81 14.39
N ARG A 58 36.22 -9.09 15.25
CA ARG A 58 35.82 -8.80 16.63
C ARG A 58 35.03 -7.49 16.77
N GLY A 59 34.67 -6.83 15.66
CA GLY A 59 34.00 -5.53 15.68
C GLY A 59 34.93 -4.36 16.05
N LEU A 60 36.24 -4.58 16.15
CA LEU A 60 37.25 -3.57 16.50
C LEU A 60 37.91 -2.92 15.26
N GLY A 61 37.26 -3.08 14.10
CA GLY A 61 37.70 -2.58 12.79
C GLY A 61 37.31 -1.13 12.51
N GLY A 62 36.82 -0.36 13.49
CA GLY A 62 36.30 0.98 13.25
C GLY A 62 37.30 2.04 12.76
N HIS A 63 38.60 1.74 12.87
CA HIS A 63 39.68 2.59 12.33
C HIS A 63 40.07 2.19 10.91
N ALA A 64 39.55 1.08 10.38
CA ALA A 64 39.82 0.66 9.01
C ALA A 64 39.03 1.53 8.04
N SER A 65 39.69 1.96 6.96
CA SER A 65 39.04 2.75 5.91
C SER A 65 37.92 1.95 5.23
N LEU A 66 36.95 2.66 4.64
CA LEU A 66 35.92 2.00 3.83
C LEU A 66 36.55 1.16 2.69
N ASP A 67 37.64 1.64 2.09
CA ASP A 67 38.43 0.87 1.11
C ASP A 67 38.92 -0.47 1.68
N THR A 68 39.42 -0.48 2.92
CA THR A 68 39.86 -1.72 3.60
C THR A 68 38.70 -2.70 3.77
N TRP A 69 37.53 -2.20 4.22
CA TRP A 69 36.32 -3.01 4.33
C TRP A 69 35.87 -3.55 2.97
N GLN A 70 35.93 -2.72 1.92
CA GLN A 70 35.58 -3.10 0.55
C GLN A 70 36.51 -4.18 0.01
N ARG A 71 37.83 -4.07 0.21
CA ARG A 71 38.82 -5.09 -0.23
C ARG A 71 38.54 -6.45 0.40
N VAL A 72 38.28 -6.47 1.71
CA VAL A 72 37.95 -7.72 2.42
C VAL A 72 36.62 -8.31 1.94
N ALA A 73 35.61 -7.48 1.77
CA ALA A 73 34.29 -7.88 1.26
C ALA A 73 34.35 -8.44 -0.18
N THR A 74 35.08 -7.76 -1.07
CA THR A 74 35.34 -8.21 -2.44
C THR A 74 36.17 -9.50 -2.50
N ALA A 75 37.19 -9.66 -1.66
CA ALA A 75 37.94 -10.91 -1.54
C ALA A 75 37.06 -12.08 -1.07
N LEU A 76 36.02 -11.79 -0.28
CA LEU A 76 34.97 -12.73 0.09
C LEU A 76 33.87 -12.87 -0.97
N GLY A 77 33.99 -12.28 -2.16
CA GLY A 77 32.98 -12.33 -3.22
C GLY A 77 31.62 -11.77 -2.81
N ARG A 78 31.59 -10.90 -1.80
CA ARG A 78 30.40 -10.23 -1.28
C ARG A 78 30.71 -8.74 -1.15
N PRO A 79 30.72 -7.96 -2.25
CA PRO A 79 31.04 -6.54 -2.20
C PRO A 79 30.19 -5.81 -1.16
N LEU A 80 30.81 -4.87 -0.42
CA LEU A 80 30.11 -4.07 0.59
C LEU A 80 29.24 -3.01 -0.11
N GLY A 81 27.95 -2.97 0.20
CA GLY A 81 27.07 -1.87 -0.17
C GLY A 81 27.01 -0.85 0.97
N VAL A 82 27.29 0.42 0.68
CA VAL A 82 27.13 1.52 1.64
C VAL A 82 26.04 2.45 1.16
N THR A 83 24.99 2.58 1.98
CA THR A 83 23.89 3.51 1.75
C THR A 83 23.59 4.24 3.06
N MET A 84 23.03 5.45 2.96
CA MET A 84 22.47 6.10 4.13
C MET A 84 21.22 5.34 4.59
N ALA A 85 20.96 5.36 5.91
CA ALA A 85 19.68 4.90 6.42
C ALA A 85 18.56 5.72 5.78
N ARG A 86 17.39 5.10 5.58
CA ARG A 86 16.22 5.76 5.00
C ARG A 86 15.94 7.08 5.75
N ASP A 87 15.66 8.13 4.98
CA ASP A 87 15.29 9.41 5.58
C ASP A 87 13.96 9.23 6.32
N PRO A 88 13.89 9.45 7.64
CA PRO A 88 12.63 9.36 8.38
C PRO A 88 11.60 10.41 7.95
N ALA A 89 11.99 11.45 7.20
CA ALA A 89 11.08 12.40 6.57
C ALA A 89 10.51 11.90 5.23
N GLU A 90 11.09 10.83 4.66
CA GLU A 90 10.57 10.22 3.44
C GLU A 90 9.34 9.37 3.77
N GLU A 91 8.22 9.69 3.12
CA GLU A 91 7.00 8.94 3.28
C GLU A 91 7.19 7.46 2.89
N PRO A 92 6.44 6.51 3.51
CA PRO A 92 6.36 5.12 3.04
C PRO A 92 6.15 5.04 1.51
N ALA A 93 6.66 3.99 0.86
CA ALA A 93 6.56 3.87 -0.61
C ALA A 93 5.10 3.81 -1.09
N ASP A 94 4.21 3.37 -0.21
CA ASP A 94 2.77 3.23 -0.33
C ASP A 94 2.00 4.35 0.41
N ALA A 95 2.63 5.45 0.81
CA ALA A 95 1.99 6.47 1.63
C ALA A 95 0.72 7.07 1.02
N GLY A 96 0.65 7.16 -0.31
CA GLY A 96 -0.57 7.56 -1.00
C GLY A 96 -1.73 6.58 -0.77
N HIS A 97 -1.44 5.29 -0.63
CA HIS A 97 -2.41 4.23 -0.31
C HIS A 97 -2.78 4.28 1.18
N LEU A 98 -1.78 4.33 2.07
CA LEU A 98 -1.96 4.43 3.51
C LEU A 98 -2.81 5.64 3.92
N LYS A 99 -2.64 6.79 3.25
CA LYS A 99 -3.46 7.99 3.50
C LYS A 99 -4.95 7.77 3.23
N ILE A 100 -5.30 6.96 2.24
CA ILE A 100 -6.69 6.62 1.94
C ILE A 100 -7.23 5.65 2.99
N GLN A 101 -6.44 4.65 3.38
CA GLN A 101 -6.81 3.72 4.45
C GLN A 101 -7.04 4.47 5.78
N GLU A 102 -6.13 5.38 6.15
CA GLU A 102 -6.26 6.24 7.34
C GLU A 102 -7.52 7.10 7.29
N LEU A 103 -7.85 7.71 6.13
CA LEU A 103 -9.10 8.43 5.94
C LEU A 103 -10.31 7.55 6.27
N ILE A 104 -10.35 6.34 5.73
CA ILE A 104 -11.48 5.43 5.91
C ILE A 104 -11.60 4.95 7.35
N LEU A 105 -10.50 4.61 7.99
CA LEU A 105 -10.47 4.23 9.40
C LEU A 105 -10.89 5.39 10.32
N ARG A 106 -10.49 6.62 10.00
CA ARG A 106 -10.93 7.82 10.72
C ARG A 106 -12.43 8.08 10.57
N LEU A 107 -12.97 7.93 9.35
CA LEU A 107 -14.41 8.06 9.11
C LEU A 107 -15.20 6.97 9.84
N GLY A 108 -14.76 5.71 9.77
CA GLY A 108 -15.37 4.61 10.52
C GLY A 108 -15.40 4.87 12.03
N ARG A 109 -14.34 5.48 12.58
CA ARG A 109 -14.30 5.88 14.00
C ARG A 109 -15.34 6.95 14.30
N ALA A 110 -15.43 7.97 13.44
CA ALA A 110 -16.39 9.07 13.59
C ALA A 110 -17.85 8.58 13.52
N THR A 111 -18.12 7.52 12.76
CA THR A 111 -19.46 6.91 12.64
C THR A 111 -19.69 5.76 13.62
N GLY A 112 -18.80 5.52 14.60
CA GLY A 112 -18.97 4.48 15.62
C GLY A 112 -18.86 3.03 15.13
N ARG A 113 -18.22 2.79 13.98
CA ARG A 113 -18.10 1.45 13.37
C ARG A 113 -16.85 0.71 13.83
N GLY A 114 -16.92 -0.62 13.83
CA GLY A 114 -15.74 -1.48 13.92
C GLY A 114 -14.82 -1.24 12.73
N ARG A 115 -13.50 -1.33 12.92
CA ARG A 115 -12.50 -0.94 11.92
C ARG A 115 -11.41 -2.00 11.83
N SER A 116 -11.08 -2.39 10.60
CA SER A 116 -9.96 -3.29 10.32
C SER A 116 -9.07 -2.70 9.23
N PHE A 117 -7.77 -2.62 9.51
CA PHE A 117 -6.73 -2.41 8.51
C PHE A 117 -6.37 -3.78 7.93
N GLU A 118 -6.40 -3.91 6.60
CA GLU A 118 -6.11 -5.18 5.91
C GLU A 118 -6.91 -6.38 6.45
N LEU A 119 -8.24 -6.33 6.37
CA LEU A 119 -9.09 -7.44 6.81
C LEU A 119 -8.79 -8.67 5.93
N PRO A 120 -8.29 -9.80 6.50
CA PRO A 120 -8.09 -11.02 5.73
C PRO A 120 -9.46 -11.57 5.35
N THR A 121 -9.78 -11.52 4.05
CA THR A 121 -11.07 -12.04 3.54
C THR A 121 -11.06 -13.57 3.52
N ARG A 122 -9.87 -14.18 3.56
CA ARG A 122 -9.66 -15.61 3.68
C ARG A 122 -8.63 -15.92 4.77
N PRO A 123 -9.06 -16.33 5.98
CA PRO A 123 -8.15 -16.61 7.10
C PRO A 123 -7.05 -17.65 6.79
N ALA A 124 -7.35 -18.62 5.93
CA ALA A 124 -6.40 -19.65 5.49
C ALA A 124 -5.33 -19.15 4.50
N ASP A 125 -5.47 -17.93 3.97
CA ASP A 125 -4.50 -17.29 3.09
C ASP A 125 -4.45 -15.77 3.39
N PRO A 126 -3.70 -15.36 4.43
CA PRO A 126 -3.65 -13.96 4.89
C PRO A 126 -3.10 -12.97 3.86
N SER A 127 -2.49 -13.46 2.77
CA SER A 127 -2.09 -12.61 1.64
C SER A 127 -3.30 -12.02 0.89
N ARG A 128 -4.51 -12.51 1.18
CA ARG A 128 -5.77 -12.02 0.63
C ARG A 128 -6.51 -11.17 1.65
N SER A 129 -6.35 -9.86 1.52
CA SER A 129 -7.00 -8.88 2.39
C SER A 129 -7.69 -7.79 1.59
N SER A 130 -8.75 -7.21 2.16
CA SER A 130 -9.28 -5.91 1.69
C SER A 130 -8.51 -4.79 2.38
N ASP A 131 -8.18 -3.71 1.67
CA ASP A 131 -7.33 -2.63 2.19
C ASP A 131 -7.83 -2.05 3.53
N ALA A 132 -9.15 -1.90 3.66
CA ALA A 132 -9.80 -1.59 4.92
C ALA A 132 -11.20 -2.20 4.96
N ALA A 133 -11.72 -2.44 6.16
CA ALA A 133 -13.10 -2.84 6.35
C ALA A 133 -13.74 -2.10 7.53
N LEU A 134 -15.03 -1.78 7.39
CA LEU A 134 -15.86 -1.20 8.44
C LEU A 134 -16.98 -2.19 8.80
N ARG A 135 -17.10 -2.53 10.08
CA ARG A 135 -18.20 -3.36 10.59
C ARG A 135 -19.28 -2.48 11.19
N ASP A 136 -20.47 -2.56 10.62
CA ASP A 136 -21.64 -1.77 10.99
C ASP A 136 -22.66 -2.66 11.68
N ASP A 137 -22.53 -2.79 13.00
CA ASP A 137 -23.34 -3.70 13.82
C ASP A 137 -24.84 -3.33 13.76
N PRO A 138 -25.26 -2.04 13.88
CA PRO A 138 -26.68 -1.69 13.82
C PRO A 138 -27.33 -1.98 12.46
N GLN A 139 -26.61 -1.76 11.35
CA GLN A 139 -27.08 -2.05 9.98
C GLN A 139 -26.74 -3.47 9.52
N ARG A 140 -26.16 -4.31 10.39
CA ARG A 140 -25.69 -5.67 10.09
C ARG A 140 -24.92 -5.75 8.77
N THR A 141 -24.00 -4.81 8.53
CA THR A 141 -23.24 -4.72 7.28
C THR A 141 -21.74 -4.72 7.51
N LEU A 142 -21.02 -5.55 6.76
CA LEU A 142 -19.56 -5.50 6.61
C LEU A 142 -19.22 -4.76 5.31
N ILE A 143 -18.61 -3.58 5.44
CA ILE A 143 -18.23 -2.73 4.31
C ILE A 143 -16.76 -2.97 3.98
N LEU A 144 -16.50 -3.57 2.82
CA LEU A 144 -15.15 -3.73 2.27
C LEU A 144 -14.75 -2.51 1.45
N ILE A 145 -13.54 -2.02 1.69
CA ILE A 145 -12.99 -0.87 1.00
C ILE A 145 -11.69 -1.24 0.30
N GLU A 146 -11.65 -0.91 -0.99
CA GLU A 146 -10.44 -1.01 -1.82
C GLU A 146 -9.97 0.40 -2.14
N CYS A 147 -8.74 0.72 -1.71
CA CYS A 147 -8.12 2.02 -1.84
C CYS A 147 -7.29 2.06 -3.12
N TRP A 148 -7.43 3.12 -3.92
CA TRP A 148 -6.73 3.23 -5.19
C TRP A 148 -5.97 4.55 -5.26
N ASN A 149 -4.69 4.53 -4.87
CA ASN A 149 -3.79 5.66 -5.11
C ASN A 149 -3.52 5.84 -6.62
N THR A 150 -3.29 4.74 -7.33
CA THR A 150 -3.14 4.69 -8.79
C THR A 150 -3.76 3.40 -9.32
N ILE A 151 -4.56 3.50 -10.39
CA ILE A 151 -5.14 2.34 -11.05
C ILE A 151 -4.21 1.87 -12.18
N GLY A 152 -3.62 0.68 -12.01
CA GLY A 152 -2.78 0.03 -13.01
C GLY A 152 -3.57 -0.86 -13.97
N ASN A 153 -4.35 -1.80 -13.41
CA ASN A 153 -5.12 -2.79 -14.15
C ASN A 153 -6.57 -2.86 -13.64
N ILE A 154 -7.51 -2.26 -14.38
CA ILE A 154 -8.93 -2.17 -13.99
C ILE A 154 -9.56 -3.57 -13.91
N GLY A 155 -9.31 -4.43 -14.89
CA GLY A 155 -9.93 -5.74 -15.00
C GLY A 155 -9.45 -6.72 -13.93
N GLU A 156 -8.15 -6.69 -13.60
CA GLU A 156 -7.60 -7.45 -12.48
C GLU A 156 -8.12 -6.93 -11.14
N GLY A 157 -8.13 -5.61 -10.94
CA GLY A 157 -8.72 -4.99 -9.75
C GLY A 157 -10.17 -5.40 -9.54
N ALA A 158 -11.00 -5.30 -10.58
CA ALA A 158 -12.41 -5.66 -10.52
C ALA A 158 -12.64 -7.13 -10.14
N ARG A 159 -11.88 -8.05 -10.75
CA ARG A 159 -11.92 -9.50 -10.42
C ARG A 159 -11.44 -9.76 -8.99
N SER A 160 -10.38 -9.09 -8.56
CA SER A 160 -9.86 -9.20 -7.20
C SER A 160 -10.90 -8.76 -6.18
N SER A 161 -11.55 -7.60 -6.38
CA SER A 161 -12.60 -7.12 -5.47
C SER A 161 -13.82 -8.05 -5.46
N SER A 162 -14.26 -8.57 -6.61
CA SER A 162 -15.38 -9.53 -6.65
C SER A 162 -15.07 -10.80 -5.85
N ARG A 163 -13.83 -11.31 -5.97
CA ARG A 163 -13.38 -12.46 -5.18
C ARG A 163 -13.33 -12.14 -3.68
N LYS A 164 -12.80 -10.99 -3.28
CA LYS A 164 -12.75 -10.55 -1.87
C LYS A 164 -14.15 -10.45 -1.26
N VAL A 165 -15.13 -9.95 -2.02
CA VAL A 165 -16.54 -9.91 -1.59
C VAL A 165 -17.06 -11.32 -1.32
N ALA A 166 -16.89 -12.25 -2.28
CA ALA A 166 -17.35 -13.63 -2.11
C ALA A 166 -16.67 -14.35 -0.94
N GLU A 167 -15.37 -14.13 -0.73
CA GLU A 167 -14.63 -14.69 0.41
C GLU A 167 -15.13 -14.08 1.74
N ALA A 168 -15.34 -12.77 1.78
CA ALA A 168 -15.84 -12.07 2.97
C ALA A 168 -17.29 -12.43 3.30
N GLU A 169 -18.13 -12.83 2.34
CA GLU A 169 -19.49 -13.31 2.62
C GLU A 169 -19.47 -14.55 3.53
N GLY A 170 -18.51 -15.45 3.32
CA GLY A 170 -18.29 -16.58 4.22
C GLY A 170 -17.86 -16.14 5.62
N LEU A 171 -16.94 -15.18 5.72
CA LEU A 171 -16.51 -14.61 7.01
C LEU A 171 -17.67 -13.91 7.74
N ALA A 172 -18.44 -13.11 7.00
CA ALA A 172 -19.57 -12.33 7.48
C ALA A 172 -20.73 -13.19 7.98
N ALA A 173 -20.93 -14.37 7.38
CA ALA A 173 -21.87 -15.36 7.87
C ALA A 173 -21.48 -15.91 9.25
N VAL A 174 -20.19 -16.22 9.44
CA VAL A 174 -19.69 -16.77 10.73
C VAL A 174 -19.60 -15.70 11.80
N ALA A 175 -19.08 -14.52 11.47
CA ALA A 175 -18.91 -13.41 12.41
C ALA A 175 -20.24 -12.87 12.97
N GLY A 176 -21.34 -13.19 12.28
CA GLY A 176 -22.69 -12.80 12.64
C GLY A 176 -23.23 -13.43 13.93
N GLY A 177 -22.77 -14.62 14.28
CA GLY A 177 -23.24 -15.38 15.44
C GLY A 177 -24.75 -15.59 15.43
N ASP A 178 -25.34 -15.58 16.62
CA ASP A 178 -26.79 -15.79 16.83
C ASP A 178 -27.66 -14.65 16.27
N GLU A 179 -27.07 -13.48 16.00
CA GLU A 179 -27.75 -12.32 15.42
C GLU A 179 -27.91 -12.40 13.87
N GLY A 180 -27.52 -13.53 13.25
CA GLY A 180 -27.62 -13.77 11.81
C GLY A 180 -26.42 -13.24 11.00
N PRO A 181 -26.32 -13.42 9.68
CA PRO A 181 -25.13 -13.01 8.92
C PRO A 181 -25.03 -11.49 8.75
N TYR A 182 -23.81 -10.96 8.61
CA TYR A 182 -23.61 -9.60 8.09
C TYR A 182 -23.77 -9.59 6.57
N ARG A 183 -24.46 -8.59 6.03
CA ARG A 183 -24.43 -8.30 4.58
C ARG A 183 -23.05 -7.77 4.21
N VAL A 184 -22.47 -8.23 3.10
CA VAL A 184 -21.25 -7.63 2.56
C VAL A 184 -21.59 -6.52 1.56
N ALA A 185 -20.96 -5.36 1.72
CA ALA A 185 -21.06 -4.24 0.79
C ALA A 185 -19.63 -3.80 0.38
N ALA A 186 -19.43 -3.35 -0.85
CA ALA A 186 -18.09 -3.03 -1.36
C ALA A 186 -18.02 -1.67 -2.03
N CYS A 187 -16.98 -0.90 -1.73
CA CYS A 187 -16.73 0.39 -2.35
C CYS A 187 -15.25 0.60 -2.69
N TRP A 188 -15.00 1.13 -3.89
CA TRP A 188 -13.70 1.64 -4.27
C TRP A 188 -13.56 3.11 -3.87
N VAL A 189 -12.45 3.43 -3.22
CA VAL A 189 -12.08 4.80 -2.85
C VAL A 189 -10.86 5.18 -3.67
N VAL A 190 -11.07 6.02 -4.68
CA VAL A 190 -10.03 6.37 -5.65
C VAL A 190 -9.48 7.76 -5.33
N ARG A 191 -8.16 7.91 -5.34
CA ARG A 191 -7.52 9.23 -5.19
C ARG A 191 -7.74 10.06 -6.44
N ALA A 192 -8.21 11.29 -6.27
CA ALA A 192 -8.61 12.16 -7.37
C ALA A 192 -7.46 12.87 -8.10
N THR A 193 -6.40 12.12 -8.43
CA THR A 193 -5.27 12.58 -9.23
C THR A 193 -5.69 12.84 -10.67
N ARG A 194 -4.93 13.67 -11.39
CA ARG A 194 -5.16 13.92 -12.82
C ARG A 194 -5.21 12.60 -13.62
N ARG A 195 -4.25 11.72 -13.40
CA ARG A 195 -4.16 10.41 -14.05
C ARG A 195 -5.41 9.55 -13.85
N ASN A 196 -5.88 9.41 -12.61
CA ASN A 196 -7.06 8.58 -12.32
C ASN A 196 -8.33 9.18 -12.95
N ARG A 197 -8.46 10.51 -12.94
CA ARG A 197 -9.58 11.20 -13.59
C ARG A 197 -9.58 10.98 -15.10
N GLU A 198 -8.42 11.13 -15.75
CA GLU A 198 -8.26 10.88 -17.19
C GLU A 198 -8.57 9.42 -17.54
N LEU A 199 -8.10 8.46 -16.73
CA LEU A 199 -8.38 7.05 -16.93
C LEU A 199 -9.88 6.75 -16.86
N MET A 200 -10.56 7.26 -15.83
CA MET A 200 -12.01 7.04 -15.67
C MET A 200 -12.83 7.74 -16.76
N ALA A 201 -12.40 8.93 -17.21
CA ALA A 201 -13.03 9.63 -18.33
C ALA A 201 -12.84 8.89 -19.66
N ARG A 202 -11.75 8.13 -19.82
CA ARG A 202 -11.48 7.31 -21.02
C ARG A 202 -12.34 6.05 -21.09
N TYR A 203 -12.74 5.48 -19.95
CA TYR A 203 -13.50 4.22 -19.87
C TYR A 203 -14.79 4.34 -19.03
N PRO A 204 -15.67 5.31 -19.30
CA PRO A 204 -16.78 5.62 -18.41
C PRO A 204 -17.78 4.46 -18.27
N GLU A 205 -18.06 3.74 -19.35
CA GLU A 205 -18.98 2.59 -19.35
C GLU A 205 -18.46 1.43 -18.50
N VAL A 206 -17.15 1.18 -18.50
CA VAL A 206 -16.53 0.12 -17.68
C VAL A 206 -16.73 0.40 -16.20
N PHE A 207 -16.47 1.64 -15.78
CA PHE A 207 -16.70 2.05 -14.38
C PHE A 207 -18.20 2.09 -14.04
N ALA A 208 -19.06 2.52 -14.96
CA ALA A 208 -20.50 2.62 -14.72
C ALA A 208 -21.13 1.24 -14.53
N ALA A 209 -20.75 0.27 -15.37
CA ALA A 209 -21.18 -1.11 -15.26
C ALA A 209 -20.65 -1.78 -13.98
N ARG A 210 -19.40 -1.50 -13.59
CA ARG A 210 -18.81 -2.11 -12.38
C ARG A 210 -19.36 -1.54 -11.07
N PHE A 211 -19.69 -0.26 -11.05
CA PHE A 211 -20.12 0.48 -9.86
C PHE A 211 -21.50 1.11 -10.06
N PRO A 212 -22.58 0.29 -10.17
CA PRO A 212 -23.95 0.77 -10.36
C PRO A 212 -24.54 1.45 -9.12
N GLY A 213 -23.92 1.33 -7.95
CA GLY A 213 -24.36 1.99 -6.71
C GLY A 213 -24.26 3.51 -6.74
N SER A 214 -25.14 4.17 -5.97
CA SER A 214 -25.15 5.63 -5.82
C SER A 214 -23.87 6.10 -5.13
N SER A 215 -23.00 6.80 -5.86
CA SER A 215 -21.75 7.34 -5.31
C SER A 215 -22.01 8.33 -4.16
N LEU A 216 -23.06 9.15 -4.26
CA LEU A 216 -23.47 10.03 -3.16
C LEU A 216 -23.95 9.24 -1.94
N GLY A 217 -24.73 8.17 -2.16
CA GLY A 217 -25.16 7.27 -1.08
C GLY A 217 -23.97 6.62 -0.38
N TRP A 218 -22.92 6.25 -1.13
CA TRP A 218 -21.68 5.74 -0.58
C TRP A 218 -20.88 6.79 0.22
N VAL A 219 -20.82 8.04 -0.25
CA VAL A 219 -20.19 9.13 0.51
C VAL A 219 -20.91 9.34 1.84
N ARG A 220 -22.25 9.41 1.84
CA ARG A 220 -23.04 9.53 3.08
C ARG A 220 -22.84 8.33 4.00
N ALA A 221 -22.86 7.12 3.43
CA ALA A 221 -22.65 5.91 4.21
C ALA A 221 -21.31 5.95 4.92
N LEU A 222 -20.23 6.29 4.22
CA LEU A 222 -18.88 6.34 4.78
C LEU A 222 -18.65 7.52 5.72
N ALA A 223 -19.13 8.71 5.39
CA ALA A 223 -18.81 9.93 6.12
C ALA A 223 -19.80 10.28 7.25
N GLU A 224 -21.06 9.85 7.11
CA GLU A 224 -22.16 10.23 8.01
C GLU A 224 -22.77 9.02 8.73
N GLY A 225 -22.38 7.79 8.36
CA GLY A 225 -22.85 6.58 9.05
C GLY A 225 -24.19 6.05 8.54
N THR A 226 -24.71 6.55 7.40
CA THR A 226 -25.95 6.03 6.83
C THR A 226 -25.79 4.59 6.32
N ALA A 227 -26.91 3.90 6.09
CA ALA A 227 -26.87 2.57 5.47
C ALA A 227 -26.21 2.61 4.08
N PRO A 228 -25.25 1.70 3.78
CA PRO A 228 -24.59 1.67 2.49
C PRO A 228 -25.53 1.17 1.38
N PRO A 229 -25.45 1.73 0.16
CA PRO A 229 -26.23 1.27 -0.99
C PRO A 229 -26.10 -0.25 -1.24
N GLN A 230 -27.13 -0.87 -1.80
CA GLN A 230 -27.13 -2.30 -2.12
C GLN A 230 -26.02 -2.68 -3.12
N GLN A 231 -25.85 -1.83 -4.13
CA GLN A 231 -24.95 -2.04 -5.25
C GLN A 231 -23.54 -1.47 -4.96
N PRO A 232 -22.48 -2.05 -5.54
CA PRO A 232 -21.11 -1.65 -5.27
C PRO A 232 -20.85 -0.21 -5.72
N GLY A 233 -20.01 0.48 -4.96
CA GLY A 233 -19.77 1.90 -5.09
C GLY A 233 -18.39 2.26 -5.57
N LEU A 234 -18.28 3.45 -6.16
CA LEU A 234 -17.01 4.14 -6.35
C LEU A 234 -17.17 5.57 -5.84
N VAL A 235 -16.23 6.01 -5.03
CA VAL A 235 -16.12 7.40 -4.55
C VAL A 235 -14.72 7.94 -4.78
N TRP A 236 -14.61 9.26 -4.86
CA TRP A 236 -13.31 9.93 -4.84
C TRP A 236 -12.90 10.27 -3.41
N CYS A 237 -11.61 10.23 -3.13
CA CYS A 237 -11.00 11.08 -2.11
C CYS A 237 -10.19 12.19 -2.78
N ASP A 238 -10.04 13.33 -2.11
CA ASP A 238 -9.17 14.41 -2.59
C ASP A 238 -7.70 13.98 -2.60
N VAL A 239 -6.85 14.75 -3.27
CA VAL A 239 -5.43 14.38 -3.41
C VAL A 239 -4.73 14.28 -2.05
N ALA A 240 -5.16 15.03 -1.03
CA ALA A 240 -4.62 14.92 0.31
C ALA A 240 -5.23 13.77 1.15
N ALA A 241 -6.23 13.05 0.63
CA ALA A 241 -7.03 12.04 1.33
C ALA A 241 -7.61 12.54 2.67
N THR A 242 -8.15 13.75 2.66
CA THR A 242 -8.80 14.37 3.81
C THR A 242 -10.32 14.23 3.78
N ARG A 243 -10.91 14.10 2.59
CA ARG A 243 -12.37 14.03 2.41
C ARG A 243 -12.79 13.19 1.21
N LEU A 244 -14.02 12.68 1.27
CA LEU A 244 -14.67 11.94 0.19
C LEU A 244 -15.60 12.86 -0.62
N PHE A 245 -15.79 12.57 -1.90
CA PHE A 245 -16.80 13.22 -2.73
C PHE A 245 -17.29 12.27 -3.85
N PRO A 246 -18.53 12.47 -4.34
CA PRO A 246 -19.12 11.53 -5.26
C PRO A 246 -18.42 11.56 -6.63
N TRP A 247 -18.24 10.38 -7.21
CA TRP A 247 -17.98 10.23 -8.63
C TRP A 247 -19.26 10.48 -9.41
N ARG A 248 -19.21 11.44 -10.33
CA ARG A 248 -20.30 11.75 -11.26
C ARG A 248 -20.10 10.91 -12.52
N ARG A 249 -21.09 10.07 -12.83
CA ARG A 249 -21.14 9.40 -14.13
C ARG A 249 -21.33 10.46 -15.21
N PRO A 250 -20.63 10.37 -16.36
CA PRO A 250 -21.04 11.11 -17.53
C PRO A 250 -22.50 10.73 -17.81
N SER A 251 -23.39 11.72 -17.86
CA SER A 251 -24.74 11.50 -18.34
C SER A 251 -24.63 10.97 -19.77
N SER A 252 -25.24 9.82 -20.05
CA SER A 252 -25.45 9.40 -21.43
C SER A 252 -26.18 10.53 -22.14
N ALA A 253 -25.48 11.26 -23.01
CA ALA A 253 -26.14 12.18 -23.90
C ALA A 253 -27.09 11.33 -24.74
N THR A 254 -28.40 11.53 -24.58
CA THR A 254 -29.38 11.11 -25.57
C THR A 254 -28.88 11.64 -26.92
N PRO A 255 -28.65 10.78 -27.93
CA PRO A 255 -28.32 11.29 -29.25
C PRO A 255 -29.46 12.21 -29.68
N PRO A 256 -29.19 13.39 -30.27
CA PRO A 256 -30.26 14.24 -30.77
C PRO A 256 -31.12 13.39 -31.72
N ALA A 257 -32.43 13.37 -31.45
CA ALA A 257 -33.39 12.64 -32.27
C ALA A 257 -33.15 12.99 -33.74
N GLY A 258 -32.61 12.03 -34.48
CA GLY A 258 -32.35 12.18 -35.90
C GLY A 258 -33.64 12.59 -36.58
N ARG A 259 -33.65 13.77 -37.20
CA ARG A 259 -34.73 14.16 -38.10
C ARG A 259 -34.77 13.12 -39.22
N SER A 260 -35.84 12.32 -39.22
CA SER A 260 -36.15 11.36 -40.28
C SER A 260 -36.22 12.09 -41.64
N PRO A 261 -35.44 11.69 -42.67
CA PRO A 261 -35.56 12.25 -44.00
C PRO A 261 -36.66 11.48 -44.76
N ALA A 262 -37.92 11.70 -44.37
CA ALA A 262 -39.07 11.14 -45.06
C ALA A 262 -40.15 12.20 -45.24
N ALA A 263 -39.87 13.19 -46.10
CA ALA A 263 -40.87 13.91 -46.89
C ALA A 263 -40.17 15.07 -47.63
N ARG A 264 -39.87 14.88 -48.92
CA ARG A 264 -39.95 15.91 -49.97
C ARG A 264 -39.38 15.36 -51.28
N ARG A 265 -40.23 14.67 -52.05
CA ARG A 265 -40.20 14.70 -53.52
C ARG A 265 -41.49 14.12 -54.11
N ARG A 266 -42.56 14.91 -53.99
CA ARG A 266 -43.66 14.95 -54.96
C ARG A 266 -44.14 16.40 -55.02
N ALA A 267 -43.58 17.16 -55.95
CA ALA A 267 -44.20 18.34 -56.57
C ALA A 267 -43.21 18.91 -57.61
N ARG A 268 -43.76 19.26 -58.78
CA ARG A 268 -43.14 19.84 -60.00
C ARG A 268 -42.68 18.76 -60.98
N SER A 269 -43.53 18.38 -61.95
CA SER A 269 -43.91 19.14 -63.17
C SER A 269 -42.71 19.30 -64.09
#